data_AF-A0A5C4Y9Z7-F1
#
_entry.id   AF-A0A5C4Y9Z7-F1
#
_cell.length_a   1.000
_cell.length_b   1.000
_cell.length_c   1.000
_cell.angle_alpha   90.00
_cell.angle_beta   90.00
_cell.angle_gamma   90.00
#
_symmetry.space_group_name_H-M   'P 1'
#
loop_
_entity.id
_entity.type
_entity.pdbx_description
1 polymer ?
#
loop_
_entity_poly.entity_id
_entity_poly.type
_entity_poly.pdbx_seq_one_letter_code
_entity_poly.pdbx_strand_id
1 'polypeptide(L)'
;MSEPRLTTEGELNALIARHSYHLTEVQVRDQFRWKCVITEPDPFDSTPDAYDTYLGYGPTALDAYARAYSQTYASERQEQAWQDMQ
;
A
#
# COMPACT_ATOMS: atom_id res chain seq x y z
N MET A 1 4.69 24.78 -4.75
CA MET A 1 4.74 23.33 -4.99
C MET A 1 5.94 22.81 -4.21
N SER A 2 5.72 22.00 -3.18
CA SER A 2 6.78 21.48 -2.32
C SER A 2 7.50 20.32 -3.01
N GLU A 3 8.82 20.33 -3.01
CA GLU A 3 9.65 19.25 -3.57
C GLU A 3 9.44 17.93 -2.82
N PRO A 4 9.50 16.77 -3.51
CA PRO A 4 9.40 15.47 -2.84
C PRO A 4 10.64 15.24 -1.97
N ARG A 5 10.46 15.27 -0.65
CA ARG A 5 11.51 14.99 0.32
C ARG A 5 11.75 13.48 0.38
N LEU A 6 13.00 13.05 0.18
CA LEU A 6 13.44 11.65 0.29
C LEU A 6 13.13 11.14 1.71
N THR A 7 12.17 10.21 1.81
CA THR A 7 11.84 9.48 3.03
C THR A 7 12.99 8.51 3.33
N THR A 8 13.52 8.55 4.55
CA THR A 8 14.61 7.65 4.96
C THR A 8 14.12 6.21 5.18
N GLU A 9 14.97 5.20 5.06
CA GLU A 9 14.60 3.79 5.33
C GLU A 9 13.96 3.60 6.72
N GLY A 10 14.38 4.40 7.71
CA GLY A 10 13.82 4.38 9.07
C GLY A 10 12.38 4.92 9.15
N GLU A 11 12.09 6.02 8.45
CA GLU A 11 10.72 6.58 8.36
C GLU A 11 9.79 5.66 7.57
N LEU A 12 10.34 4.96 6.57
CA LEU A 12 9.61 4.00 5.77
C LEU A 12 9.28 2.73 6.57
N ASN A 13 10.23 2.22 7.38
CA ASN A 13 9.97 1.14 8.33
C ASN A 13 8.89 1.49 9.38
N ALA A 14 8.81 2.75 9.80
CA ALA A 14 7.79 3.21 10.74
C ALA A 14 6.38 3.30 10.09
N LEU A 15 6.29 3.73 8.83
CA LEU A 15 5.05 3.71 8.05
C LEU A 15 4.58 2.29 7.75
N ILE A 16 5.52 1.40 7.41
CA ILE A 16 5.31 -0.03 7.23
C ILE A 16 4.63 -0.64 8.47
N ALA A 17 5.04 -0.28 9.68
CA ALA A 17 4.49 -0.84 10.93
C ALA A 17 3.02 -0.47 11.23
N ARG A 18 2.42 0.48 10.51
CA ARG A 18 1.06 0.98 10.78
C ARG A 18 -0.04 0.23 10.02
N HIS A 19 0.31 -0.45 8.94
CA HIS A 19 -0.63 -1.19 8.11
C HIS A 19 -0.51 -2.68 8.38
N SER A 20 -1.63 -3.40 8.33
CA SER A 20 -1.58 -4.87 8.31
C SER A 20 -1.12 -5.29 6.91
N TYR A 21 0.18 -5.50 6.75
CA TYR A 21 0.78 -5.92 5.48
C TYR A 21 1.46 -7.27 5.62
N HIS A 22 1.48 -8.04 4.54
CA HIS A 22 2.19 -9.29 4.42
C HIS A 22 3.16 -9.22 3.24
N LEU A 23 4.44 -9.53 3.49
CA LEU A 23 5.47 -9.64 2.46
C LEU A 23 5.83 -11.11 2.26
N THR A 24 5.84 -11.53 1.00
CA THR A 24 6.20 -12.89 0.60
C THR A 24 7.12 -12.84 -0.60
N GLU A 25 8.22 -13.59 -0.54
CA GLU A 25 9.04 -13.83 -1.72
C GLU A 25 8.36 -14.86 -2.62
N VAL A 26 8.20 -14.54 -3.89
CA VAL A 26 7.53 -15.36 -4.90
C VAL A 26 8.45 -15.57 -6.09
N GLN A 27 8.53 -16.81 -6.55
CA GLN A 27 9.26 -17.14 -7.77
C GLN A 27 8.33 -16.96 -8.97
N VAL A 28 8.69 -16.05 -9.87
CA VAL A 28 7.95 -15.80 -11.12
C VAL A 28 8.85 -16.21 -12.28
N ARG A 29 8.53 -17.34 -12.92
CA ARG A 29 9.41 -18.01 -13.90
C ARG A 29 10.77 -18.29 -13.24
N ASP A 30 11.85 -17.73 -13.77
CA ASP A 30 13.22 -17.91 -13.29
C ASP A 30 13.73 -16.74 -12.43
N GLN A 31 12.84 -15.85 -11.97
CA GLN A 31 13.22 -14.69 -11.16
C GLN A 31 12.51 -14.67 -9.81
N PHE A 32 13.26 -14.36 -8.76
CA PHE A 32 12.68 -14.01 -7.46
C PHE A 32 12.09 -12.61 -7.50
N ARG A 33 10.89 -12.48 -6.94
CA ARG A 33 10.14 -11.22 -6.83
C ARG A 33 9.56 -11.15 -5.42
N TRP A 34 9.30 -9.95 -4.95
CA TRP A 34 8.57 -9.72 -3.71
C TRP A 34 7.12 -9.40 -4.05
N LYS A 35 6.20 -10.01 -3.31
CA LYS A 35 4.77 -9.70 -3.28
C LYS A 35 4.46 -9.04 -1.94
N CYS A 36 3.83 -7.89 -1.97
CA CYS A 36 3.25 -7.22 -0.81
C CYS A 36 1.73 -7.25 -0.92
N VAL A 37 1.08 -7.56 0.19
CA VAL A 37 -0.37 -7.51 0.37
C VAL A 37 -0.62 -6.56 1.53
N ILE A 38 -1.39 -5.49 1.32
CA ILE A 38 -1.87 -4.60 2.39
C ILE A 38 -3.36 -4.84 2.53
N THR A 39 -3.83 -5.10 3.74
CA THR A 39 -5.24 -5.30 4.04
C THR A 39 -5.69 -4.22 5.01
N GLU A 40 -6.74 -3.49 4.63
CA GLU A 40 -7.32 -2.43 5.44
C GLU A 40 -8.82 -2.62 5.58
N PRO A 41 -9.43 -2.26 6.73
CA PRO A 41 -10.87 -2.22 6.84
C PRO A 41 -11.43 -1.28 5.77
N ASP A 42 -12.51 -1.71 5.09
CA ASP A 42 -13.22 -0.82 4.17
C ASP A 42 -13.84 0.34 4.99
N PRO A 43 -13.46 1.61 4.76
CA PRO A 43 -14.00 2.72 5.53
C PRO A 43 -15.49 3.00 5.22
N PHE A 44 -16.01 2.48 4.12
CA PHE A 44 -17.39 2.67 3.66
C PHE A 44 -18.32 1.52 4.02
N ASP A 45 -17.77 0.32 4.22
CA ASP A 45 -18.53 -0.86 4.60
C ASP A 45 -18.32 -1.17 6.09
N SER A 46 -19.39 -0.99 6.86
CA SER A 46 -19.39 -1.23 8.32
C SER A 46 -19.54 -2.71 8.70
N THR A 47 -19.60 -3.62 7.72
CA THR A 47 -19.55 -5.05 8.03
C THR A 47 -18.15 -5.39 8.58
N PRO A 48 -18.07 -6.12 9.71
CA PRO A 48 -16.80 -6.36 10.41
C PRO A 48 -15.79 -7.21 9.61
N ASP A 49 -16.23 -7.81 8.50
CA ASP A 49 -15.41 -8.63 7.61
C ASP A 49 -15.13 -7.93 6.25
N ALA A 50 -15.54 -6.66 6.08
CA ALA A 50 -15.22 -5.89 4.89
C ALA A 50 -13.79 -5.34 4.97
N TYR A 51 -12.97 -5.78 4.01
CA TYR A 51 -11.58 -5.38 3.90
C TYR A 51 -11.21 -5.14 2.44
N ASP A 52 -10.54 -4.03 2.20
CA ASP A 52 -9.85 -3.80 0.95
C ASP A 52 -8.47 -4.44 0.96
N THR A 53 -8.08 -4.98 -0.19
CA THR A 53 -6.77 -5.62 -0.35
C THR A 53 -6.00 -4.98 -1.50
N TYR A 54 -4.83 -4.45 -1.18
CA TYR A 54 -3.94 -3.79 -2.13
C TYR A 54 -2.71 -4.66 -2.39
N LEU A 55 -2.35 -4.84 -3.65
CA LEU A 55 -1.29 -5.77 -4.07
C LEU A 55 -0.15 -5.03 -4.77
N GLY A 56 1.09 -5.33 -4.37
CA GLY A 56 2.29 -4.80 -5.00
C GLY A 56 3.31 -5.88 -5.32
N TYR A 57 3.93 -5.81 -6.49
CA TYR A 57 5.01 -6.70 -6.90
C TYR A 57 6.25 -5.92 -7.28
N GLY A 58 7.41 -6.32 -6.77
CA GLY A 58 8.68 -5.63 -6.99
C GLY A 58 9.89 -6.56 -7.00
N PRO A 59 11.06 -6.12 -7.47
CA PRO A 59 12.30 -6.86 -7.31
C PRO A 59 12.84 -6.79 -5.87
N THR A 60 12.36 -5.87 -5.04
CA THR A 60 12.68 -5.76 -3.61
C THR A 60 11.42 -5.68 -2.77
N ALA A 61 11.52 -6.05 -1.49
CA ALA A 61 10.44 -5.90 -0.52
C ALA A 61 9.91 -4.45 -0.46
N LEU A 62 10.82 -3.48 -0.53
CA LEU A 62 10.51 -2.06 -0.50
C LEU A 62 9.70 -1.61 -1.74
N ASP A 63 10.09 -2.04 -2.94
CA ASP A 63 9.35 -1.71 -4.17
C ASP A 63 7.96 -2.36 -4.17
N ALA A 64 7.86 -3.60 -3.71
CA ALA A 64 6.57 -4.29 -3.56
C ALA A 64 5.65 -3.55 -2.58
N TYR A 65 6.17 -3.12 -1.42
CA TYR A 65 5.41 -2.35 -0.44
C TYR A 65 4.98 -0.99 -0.99
N ALA A 66 5.90 -0.22 -1.58
CA ALA A 66 5.59 1.12 -2.12
C ALA A 66 4.49 1.06 -3.19
N ARG A 67 4.49 0.02 -4.04
CA ARG A 67 3.45 -0.18 -5.05
C ARG A 67 2.09 -0.55 -4.44
N ALA A 68 2.06 -1.40 -3.41
CA ALA A 68 0.83 -1.71 -2.70
C ALA A 68 0.27 -0.46 -2.00
N TYR A 69 1.12 0.26 -1.28
CA TYR A 69 0.77 1.47 -0.53
C TYR A 69 0.27 2.61 -1.43
N SER A 70 0.87 2.77 -2.62
CA SER A 70 0.44 3.80 -3.56
C SER A 70 -1.00 3.61 -4.07
N GLN A 71 -1.51 2.37 -4.06
CA GLN A 71 -2.90 2.08 -4.44
C GLN A 71 -3.87 2.46 -3.32
N THR A 72 -3.49 2.22 -2.06
CA THR A 72 -4.23 2.66 -0.87
C THR A 72 -4.45 4.19 -0.87
N TYR A 73 -3.36 4.96 -1.00
CA TYR A 73 -3.42 6.43 -1.02
C TYR A 73 -4.09 7.03 -2.28
N ALA A 74 -4.18 6.26 -3.37
CA ALA A 74 -4.91 6.67 -4.56
C ALA A 74 -6.42 6.56 -4.36
N SER A 75 -6.88 5.54 -3.63
CA SER A 75 -8.28 5.35 -3.24
C SER A 75 -8.74 6.48 -2.31
N GLU A 76 -8.01 6.74 -1.22
CA GLU A 76 -8.32 7.81 -0.25
C GLU A 76 -8.40 9.20 -0.91
N ARG A 77 -7.49 9.49 -1.86
CA ARG A 77 -7.50 10.77 -2.59
C ARG A 77 -8.66 10.89 -3.58
N GLN A 78 -9.11 9.79 -4.18
CA GLN A 78 -10.30 9.79 -5.03
C GLN A 78 -11.56 10.01 -4.20
N GLU A 79 -11.64 9.40 -3.02
CA GLU A 79 -12.74 9.59 -2.07
C GLU A 79 -12.80 11.05 -1.56
N GLN A 80 -11.68 11.62 -1.14
CA GLN A 80 -11.61 13.01 -0.70
C GLN A 80 -12.04 13.97 -1.83
N ALA A 81 -11.57 13.73 -3.06
CA ALA A 81 -11.98 14.52 -4.21
C ALA A 81 -13.47 14.37 -4.54
N TRP A 82 -14.08 13.21 -4.26
CA TRP A 82 -15.52 12.98 -4.43
C TRP A 82 -16.34 13.69 -3.34
N GLN A 83 -15.87 13.70 -2.09
CA GLN A 83 -16.49 14.45 -1.00
C GLN A 83 -16.43 15.98 -1.24
N ASP A 84 -15.31 16.49 -1.76
CA ASP A 84 -15.14 17.92 -2.08
C ASP A 84 -16.04 18.43 -3.22
N MET A 85 -16.63 17.52 -4.03
CA MET A 85 -17.55 17.87 -5.12
C MET A 85 -19.03 17.91 -4.72
N GLN A 86 -19.37 17.52 -3.49
CA GLN A 86 -20.72 17.64 -2.92
C GLN A 86 -20.94 19.00 -2.24
#